data_AF-A0A2G4HDF7-F1
#
_entry.id   AF-A0A2G4HDF7-F1
#
_cell.length_a   1.000
_cell.length_b   1.000
_cell.length_c   1.000
_cell.angle_alpha   90.00
_cell.angle_beta   90.00
_cell.angle_gamma   90.00
#
_symmetry.space_group_name_H-M   'P 1'
#
loop_
_entity.id
_entity.type
_entity.pdbx_description
1 polymer ?
#
loop_
_entity_poly.entity_id
_entity_poly.type
_entity_poly.pdbx_seq_one_letter_code
_entity_poly.pdbx_strand_id
1 'polypeptide(L)'
;MEKPGFSAYFQGSTQVWMSLILLSLFSLLPVYSGGGALSYFAYVVLSWGLAFVIHRAPYRFFGSLAGILMVITLGLLVFTLAQGRTIGGANASRWINIFGISFQTSAMANVVLIMYVAR
;
A
#
# COMPACT_ATOMS: atom_id res chain seq x y z
N MET A 1 -2.33 -28.69 -26.83
CA MET A 1 -2.62 -28.24 -25.45
C MET A 1 -2.02 -26.86 -25.31
N GLU A 2 -2.83 -25.80 -25.43
CA GLU A 2 -2.34 -24.43 -25.27
C GLU A 2 -1.88 -24.24 -23.82
N LYS A 3 -0.65 -23.74 -23.64
CA LYS A 3 -0.16 -23.40 -22.31
C LYS A 3 -1.04 -22.26 -21.77
N PRO A 4 -1.60 -22.38 -20.56
CA PRO A 4 -2.40 -21.31 -19.99
C PRO A 4 -1.57 -20.02 -19.96
N GLY A 5 -2.06 -18.99 -20.67
CA GLY A 5 -1.38 -17.71 -20.76
C GLY A 5 -1.31 -17.00 -19.41
N PHE A 6 -0.51 -15.94 -19.33
CA PHE A 6 -0.28 -15.15 -18.10
C PHE A 6 -1.59 -14.74 -17.38
N SER A 7 -2.64 -14.44 -18.15
CA SER A 7 -3.99 -14.12 -17.65
C SER A 7 -4.64 -15.24 -16.82
N ALA A 8 -4.38 -16.51 -17.16
CA ALA A 8 -4.95 -17.65 -16.46
C ALA A 8 -4.40 -17.81 -15.03
N TYR A 9 -3.14 -17.42 -14.79
CA TYR A 9 -2.53 -17.48 -13.45
C TYR A 9 -2.87 -16.26 -12.59
N PHE A 10 -2.98 -15.09 -13.22
CA PHE A 10 -3.17 -13.82 -12.51
C PHE A 10 -4.60 -13.27 -12.49
N GLN A 11 -5.58 -13.94 -13.12
CA GLN A 11 -7.02 -13.60 -13.08
C GLN A 11 -7.32 -12.09 -13.17
N GLY A 12 -6.52 -11.34 -13.94
CA GLY A 12 -6.48 -9.88 -13.95
C GLY A 12 -5.82 -9.37 -15.23
N SER A 13 -5.88 -8.06 -15.47
CA SER A 13 -5.30 -7.49 -16.68
C SER A 13 -3.77 -7.59 -16.65
N THR A 14 -3.21 -8.31 -17.63
CA THR A 14 -1.76 -8.44 -17.82
C THR A 14 -1.07 -7.08 -17.86
N GLN A 15 -1.73 -6.08 -18.46
CA GLN A 15 -1.22 -4.72 -18.61
C GLN A 15 -0.95 -4.07 -17.24
N VAL A 16 -1.85 -4.19 -16.27
CA VAL A 16 -1.68 -3.60 -14.93
C VAL A 16 -0.53 -4.27 -14.18
N TRP A 17 -0.44 -5.60 -14.26
CA TRP A 17 0.68 -6.34 -13.67
C TRP A 17 2.03 -5.95 -14.27
N MET A 18 2.10 -5.82 -15.60
CA MET A 18 3.31 -5.39 -16.30
C MET A 18 3.71 -3.97 -15.91
N SER A 19 2.74 -3.03 -15.86
CA SER A 19 3.01 -1.66 -15.40
C SER A 19 3.51 -1.63 -13.96
N LEU A 20 2.90 -2.40 -13.05
CA LEU A 20 3.31 -2.48 -11.65
C LEU A 20 4.74 -3.01 -11.50
N ILE A 21 5.08 -4.12 -12.17
CA ILE A 21 6.42 -4.72 -12.10
C ILE A 21 7.44 -3.76 -12.71
N LEU A 22 7.14 -3.17 -13.88
CA LEU A 22 8.06 -2.25 -14.55
C LEU A 22 8.32 -1.01 -13.68
N LEU A 23 7.27 -0.30 -13.23
CA LEU A 23 7.43 0.91 -12.43
C LEU A 23 8.16 0.64 -11.10
N SER A 24 7.87 -0.48 -10.46
CA SER A 24 8.56 -0.86 -9.21
C SER A 24 10.02 -1.22 -9.42
N LEU A 25 10.39 -1.86 -10.54
CA LEU A 25 11.81 -2.09 -10.88
C LEU A 25 12.55 -0.78 -11.18
N PHE A 26 11.95 0.13 -11.94
CA PHE A 26 12.53 1.46 -12.19
C PHE A 26 12.72 2.26 -10.90
N SER A 27 11.84 2.07 -9.91
CA SER A 27 11.97 2.71 -8.60
C SER A 27 13.20 2.27 -7.79
N LEU A 28 13.82 1.13 -8.12
CA LEU A 28 15.04 0.65 -7.45
C LEU A 28 16.30 1.42 -7.89
N LEU A 29 16.30 2.02 -9.09
CA LEU A 29 17.47 2.69 -9.68
C LEU A 29 18.06 3.80 -8.79
N PRO A 30 17.26 4.73 -8.20
CA PRO A 30 17.80 5.78 -7.34
C PRO A 30 18.27 5.25 -5.99
N VAL A 31 17.68 4.15 -5.50
CA VAL A 31 17.91 3.66 -4.14
C VAL A 31 19.19 2.83 -4.06
N TYR A 32 19.59 2.21 -5.18
CA TYR A 32 20.85 1.47 -5.27
C TYR A 32 22.07 2.35 -4.95
N SER A 33 22.04 3.65 -5.28
CA SER A 33 23.15 4.57 -4.99
C SER A 33 23.16 5.14 -3.56
N GLY A 34 22.04 5.04 -2.81
CA GLY A 34 21.84 5.73 -1.53
C GLY A 34 21.98 4.89 -0.26
N GLY A 35 22.41 3.62 -0.35
CA GLY A 35 22.73 2.79 0.83
C GLY A 35 21.54 2.06 1.49
N GLY A 36 20.32 2.16 0.95
CA GLY A 36 19.10 1.55 1.51
C GLY A 36 18.51 0.38 0.69
N ALA A 37 19.29 -0.20 -0.22
CA ALA A 37 18.79 -1.10 -1.27
C ALA A 37 18.04 -2.33 -0.74
N LEU A 38 18.52 -2.95 0.35
CA LEU A 38 17.90 -4.17 0.89
C LEU A 38 16.53 -3.92 1.49
N SER A 39 16.38 -2.88 2.32
CA SER A 39 15.09 -2.50 2.91
C SER A 39 14.10 -2.10 1.83
N TYR A 40 14.56 -1.38 0.80
CA TYR A 40 13.70 -0.96 -0.30
C TYR A 40 13.23 -2.12 -1.17
N PHE A 41 14.12 -3.07 -1.47
CA PHE A 41 13.76 -4.30 -2.16
C PHE A 41 12.71 -5.11 -1.37
N ALA A 42 12.85 -5.19 -0.04
CA ALA A 42 11.85 -5.83 0.81
C ALA A 42 10.47 -5.16 0.71
N TYR A 43 10.41 -3.82 0.66
CA TYR A 43 9.15 -3.10 0.43
C TYR A 43 8.53 -3.39 -0.93
N VAL A 44 9.34 -3.49 -2.00
CA VAL A 44 8.85 -3.85 -3.34
C VAL A 44 8.25 -5.26 -3.33
N VAL A 45 8.96 -6.25 -2.79
CA VAL A 45 8.47 -7.63 -2.71
C VAL A 45 7.19 -7.72 -1.87
N LEU A 46 7.16 -7.03 -0.72
CA LEU A 46 5.98 -6.95 0.12
C LEU A 46 4.79 -6.31 -0.62
N SER A 47 5.04 -5.27 -1.42
CA SER A 47 3.99 -4.61 -2.21
C SER A 47 3.40 -5.54 -3.27
N TRP A 48 4.23 -6.35 -3.94
CA TRP A 48 3.77 -7.34 -4.93
C TRP A 48 2.95 -8.45 -4.27
N GLY A 49 3.40 -8.95 -3.12
CA GLY A 49 2.65 -9.93 -2.33
C GLY A 49 1.29 -9.40 -1.90
N LEU A 50 1.24 -8.17 -1.39
CA LEU A 50 -0.01 -7.54 -0.96
C LEU A 50 -0.97 -7.34 -2.15
N ALA A 51 -0.46 -6.86 -3.29
CA ALA A 51 -1.24 -6.70 -4.51
C ALA A 51 -1.84 -8.04 -4.99
N PHE A 52 -1.07 -9.12 -4.92
CA PHE A 52 -1.55 -10.45 -5.31
C PHE A 52 -2.66 -10.96 -4.39
N VAL A 53 -2.50 -10.80 -3.08
CA VAL A 53 -3.51 -11.21 -2.09
C VAL A 53 -4.80 -10.40 -2.28
N ILE A 54 -4.69 -9.08 -2.41
CA ILE A 54 -5.83 -8.16 -2.59
C ILE A 54 -6.55 -8.47 -3.90
N HIS A 55 -5.82 -8.68 -4.99
CA HIS A 55 -6.40 -8.99 -6.31
C HIS A 55 -7.25 -10.26 -6.32
N ARG A 56 -6.90 -11.24 -5.48
CA ARG A 56 -7.67 -12.49 -5.34
C ARG A 56 -8.86 -12.36 -4.37
N ALA A 57 -8.94 -11.31 -3.57
CA ALA A 57 -10.05 -11.12 -2.65
C ALA A 57 -11.30 -10.65 -3.43
N PRO A 58 -12.48 -11.28 -3.20
CA PRO A 58 -13.68 -10.91 -3.95
C PRO A 58 -14.20 -9.53 -3.53
N TYR A 59 -14.60 -8.74 -4.54
CA TYR A 59 -14.90 -7.32 -4.39
C TYR A 59 -15.97 -6.99 -3.31
N ARG A 60 -16.91 -7.90 -3.10
CA ARG A 60 -17.99 -7.79 -2.09
C ARG A 60 -17.49 -7.50 -0.66
N PHE A 61 -16.27 -7.94 -0.31
CA PHE A 61 -15.70 -7.67 1.01
C PHE A 61 -15.31 -6.20 1.17
N PHE A 62 -14.74 -5.57 0.13
CA PHE A 62 -14.26 -4.20 0.25
C PHE A 62 -15.42 -3.22 0.51
N GLY A 63 -16.57 -3.41 -0.12
CA GLY A 63 -17.76 -2.59 0.13
C GLY A 63 -18.30 -2.72 1.56
N SER A 64 -18.39 -3.94 2.13
CA SER A 64 -18.85 -4.10 3.50
C SER A 64 -17.84 -3.62 4.55
N LEU A 65 -16.54 -3.79 4.27
CA LEU A 65 -15.45 -3.33 5.13
C LEU A 65 -15.26 -1.81 5.10
N ALA A 66 -15.59 -1.13 4.00
CA ALA A 66 -15.29 0.29 3.82
C ALA A 66 -15.85 1.19 4.94
N GLY A 67 -17.08 0.93 5.41
CA GLY A 67 -17.68 1.70 6.49
C GLY A 67 -16.93 1.57 7.82
N ILE A 68 -16.53 0.33 8.16
CA ILE A 68 -15.75 0.05 9.38
C ILE A 68 -14.35 0.66 9.25
N LEU A 69 -13.69 0.48 8.10
CA LEU A 69 -12.37 1.05 7.83
C LEU A 69 -12.38 2.58 7.88
N MET A 70 -13.47 3.22 7.47
CA MET A 70 -13.61 4.68 7.52
C MET A 70 -13.55 5.19 8.96
N VAL A 71 -14.30 4.57 9.88
CA VAL A 71 -14.29 4.93 11.31
C VAL A 71 -12.90 4.69 11.92
N ILE A 72 -12.29 3.53 11.63
CA ILE A 72 -10.93 3.21 12.12
C ILE A 72 -9.92 4.24 11.62
N THR A 73 -9.98 4.59 10.33
CA THR A 73 -8.99 5.49 9.72
C THR A 73 -9.16 6.93 10.18
N LEU A 74 -10.40 7.39 10.41
CA LEU A 74 -10.66 8.67 11.06
C LEU A 74 -10.07 8.70 12.47
N GLY A 75 -10.26 7.64 13.25
CA GLY A 75 -9.64 7.50 14.57
C GLY A 75 -8.11 7.55 14.51
N LEU A 76 -7.52 6.84 13.55
CA LEU A 76 -6.07 6.87 13.31
C LEU A 76 -5.56 8.27 12.93
N LEU A 77 -6.29 9.02 12.10
CA LEU A 77 -5.91 10.38 11.73
C LEU A 77 -5.93 11.32 12.93
N VAL A 78 -6.99 11.26 13.75
CA VAL A 78 -7.08 12.02 15.00
C VAL A 78 -5.92 11.64 15.93
N PHE A 79 -5.63 10.35 16.06
CA PHE A 79 -4.50 9.88 16.86
C PHE A 79 -3.16 10.43 16.36
N THR A 80 -2.91 10.40 15.04
CA THR A 80 -1.66 10.95 14.48
C THR A 80 -1.53 12.45 14.68
N LEU A 81 -2.62 13.19 14.51
CA LEU A 81 -2.67 14.63 14.77
C LEU A 81 -2.38 14.91 16.25
N ALA A 82 -2.99 14.14 17.16
CA ALA A 82 -2.81 14.28 18.60
C ALA A 82 -1.42 13.83 19.09
N GLN A 83 -0.79 12.89 18.40
CA GLN A 83 0.55 12.40 18.76
C GLN A 83 1.60 13.51 18.71
N GLY A 84 1.38 14.55 17.90
CA GLY A 84 2.17 15.80 17.95
C GLY A 84 3.68 15.61 17.85
N ARG A 85 4.17 14.50 17.29
CA ARG A 85 5.59 14.18 17.32
C ARG A 85 6.35 15.09 16.39
N THR A 86 7.27 15.89 16.92
CA THR A 86 8.28 16.62 16.15
C THR A 86 9.59 15.86 16.19
N ILE A 87 10.12 15.46 15.04
CA ILE A 87 11.49 14.92 14.93
C ILE A 87 12.30 16.01 14.22
N GLY A 88 13.22 16.65 14.94
CA GLY A 88 14.11 17.69 14.38
C GLY A 88 13.46 19.03 14.05
N GLY A 89 12.38 19.44 14.74
CA GLY A 89 11.71 20.73 14.51
C GLY A 89 10.74 20.76 13.31
N ALA A 90 10.63 19.67 12.56
CA ALA A 90 9.58 19.46 11.57
C ALA A 90 8.45 18.60 12.16
N ASN A 91 7.21 18.83 11.69
CA ASN A 91 6.03 18.03 12.04
C ASN A 91 6.20 16.58 11.54
N ALA A 92 6.80 15.72 12.38
CA ALA A 92 6.88 14.27 12.19
C ALA A 92 5.59 13.54 12.61
N SER A 93 4.54 14.31 12.93
CA SER A 93 3.19 13.88 13.33
C SER A 93 2.40 13.16 12.23
N ARG A 94 3.02 12.89 11.08
CA ARG A 94 2.38 12.27 9.90
C ARG A 94 2.58 10.75 9.81
N TRP A 95 3.50 10.20 10.59
CA TRP A 95 3.90 8.80 10.51
C TRP A 95 3.85 8.16 11.89
N ILE A 96 3.22 6.99 11.97
CA ILE A 96 3.28 6.13 13.15
C ILE A 96 4.36 5.09 12.90
N ASN A 97 5.33 4.97 13.81
CA ASN A 97 6.26 3.85 13.76
C ASN A 97 5.67 2.67 14.55
N ILE A 98 5.45 1.56 13.86
CA ILE A 98 4.93 0.32 14.43
C ILE A 98 6.02 -0.74 14.21
N PHE A 99 6.66 -1.19 15.30
CA PHE A 99 7.71 -2.23 15.28
C PHE A 99 8.84 -1.99 14.26
N GLY A 100 9.29 -0.75 14.09
CA GLY A 100 10.37 -0.40 13.16
C GLY A 100 9.89 -0.13 11.72
N ILE A 101 8.60 -0.34 11.43
CA ILE A 101 7.99 0.00 10.14
C ILE A 101 7.26 1.33 10.28
N SER A 102 7.53 2.26 9.37
CA SER A 102 6.86 3.56 9.34
C SER A 102 5.55 3.44 8.55
N PHE A 103 4.43 3.66 9.22
CA PHE A 103 3.08 3.59 8.65
C PHE A 103 2.48 5.00 8.52
N GLN A 104 2.04 5.35 7.32
CA GLN A 104 1.42 6.63 7.03
C GLN A 104 -0.10 6.52 7.06
N THR A 105 -0.74 7.08 8.08
CA THR A 105 -2.20 7.01 8.25
C THR A 105 -2.96 7.71 7.12
N SER A 106 -2.41 8.78 6.55
CA SER A 106 -3.04 9.48 5.42
C SER A 106 -3.05 8.66 4.12
N ALA A 107 -2.08 7.76 3.91
CA ALA A 107 -2.07 6.88 2.74
C ALA A 107 -3.22 5.85 2.83
N MET A 108 -3.44 5.30 4.02
CA MET A 108 -4.60 4.44 4.31
C MET A 108 -5.92 5.20 4.12
N ALA A 109 -6.00 6.44 4.63
CA ALA A 109 -7.19 7.29 4.51
C ALA A 109 -7.60 7.53 3.07
N ASN A 110 -6.64 7.76 2.18
CA ASN A 110 -6.92 7.97 0.76
C ASN A 110 -7.61 6.74 0.14
N VAL A 111 -7.05 5.54 0.35
CA VAL A 111 -7.61 4.30 -0.19
C VAL A 111 -8.99 3.99 0.42
N VAL A 112 -9.12 4.14 1.74
CA VAL A 112 -10.37 3.88 2.46
C VAL A 112 -11.48 4.84 2.03
N LEU A 113 -11.16 6.13 1.83
CA LEU A 113 -12.13 7.11 1.36
C LEU A 113 -12.68 6.74 -0.03
N ILE A 114 -11.80 6.35 -0.95
CA ILE A 114 -12.20 5.90 -2.30
C ILE A 114 -13.11 4.67 -2.19
N MET A 115 -12.74 3.69 -1.37
CA MET A 115 -13.57 2.50 -1.13
C MET A 115 -14.94 2.84 -0.54
N TYR A 116 -15.00 3.79 0.41
CA TYR A 116 -16.24 4.18 1.07
C TYR A 116 -17.19 4.94 0.14
N VAL A 117 -16.65 5.83 -0.70
CA VAL A 117 -17.45 6.58 -1.68
C VAL A 117 -17.94 5.68 -2.83
N ALA A 118 -17.15 4.68 -3.23
CA ALA A 118 -17.49 3.76 -4.31
C ALA A 118 -18.41 2.58 -3.90
N ARG A 119 -18.66 2.42 -2.59
CA ARG A 119 -19.53 1.37 -2.02
C ARG A 119 -20.99 1.61 -2.33
#